data_AF-A0A453DP49-F1
#
_entry.id   AF-A0A453DP49-F1
#
_cell.length_a   1.000
_cell.length_b   1.000
_cell.length_c   1.000
_cell.angle_alpha   90.00
_cell.angle_beta   90.00
_cell.angle_gamma   90.00
#
_symmetry.space_group_name_H-M   'P 1'
#
loop_
_entity.id
_entity.type
_entity.pdbx_description
1 polymer ?
#
loop_
_entity_poly.entity_id
_entity_poly.type
_entity_poly.pdbx_seq_one_letter_code
_entity_poly.pdbx_strand_id
1 'polypeptide(L)'
;DWLDMDLILPFKIGDFAEAKCFDEGFKGAWFRSKIKDMRVTESGHLEYYLEYIDYTEEANEWIGVFQKNPFNPACLEGKSNGSTEIMLRPSFPRWYRGQHAPKHFPKSEVIARVHDAWKVGDWVDWHNKDCYWTGQIIELTSKNVVEV
;
A
#
# COMPACT_ATOMS: atom_id res chain seq x y z
N ASP A 1 31.87 9.87 2.58
CA ASP A 1 30.69 10.42 1.89
C ASP A 1 30.14 9.42 0.89
N TRP A 2 29.33 8.49 1.39
CA TRP A 2 28.54 7.55 0.60
C TRP A 2 27.08 7.98 0.76
N LEU A 3 26.54 8.45 -0.35
CA LEU A 3 25.20 8.94 -0.58
C LEU A 3 24.13 8.25 0.28
N ASP A 4 23.49 9.03 1.15
CA ASP A 4 22.03 9.18 1.22
C ASP A 4 21.22 7.92 0.83
N MET A 5 21.21 6.91 1.71
CA MET A 5 20.34 5.74 1.62
C MET A 5 19.21 5.86 2.64
N ASP A 6 18.47 6.96 2.60
CA ASP A 6 17.19 7.09 3.33
C ASP A 6 16.04 6.43 2.55
N LEU A 7 16.25 5.22 2.03
CA LEU A 7 15.12 4.35 1.71
C LEU A 7 14.87 3.38 2.87
N ILE A 8 14.31 3.95 3.94
CA ILE A 8 13.76 3.20 5.07
C ILE A 8 12.41 2.61 4.63
N LEU A 9 12.42 1.36 4.14
CA LEU A 9 11.28 0.46 4.28
C LEU A 9 11.75 -0.74 5.10
N PRO A 10 11.88 -0.61 6.44
CA PRO A 10 12.59 -1.58 7.25
C PRO A 10 11.58 -2.60 7.77
N PHE A 11 10.76 -3.14 6.87
CA PHE A 11 9.88 -4.22 7.26
C PHE A 11 10.72 -5.37 7.83
N LYS A 12 10.20 -5.99 8.87
CA LYS A 12 10.81 -7.15 9.52
C LYS A 12 10.00 -8.40 9.21
N ILE A 13 10.64 -9.54 9.31
CA ILE A 13 9.93 -10.82 9.32
C ILE A 13 8.90 -10.79 10.46
N GLY A 14 7.66 -11.07 10.11
CA GLY A 14 6.51 -11.01 11.01
C GLY A 14 5.68 -9.73 10.91
N ASP A 15 6.18 -8.67 10.28
CA ASP A 15 5.43 -7.44 10.08
C ASP A 15 4.23 -7.65 9.15
N PHE A 16 3.18 -6.87 9.39
CA PHE A 16 2.06 -6.73 8.48
C PHE A 16 2.33 -5.61 7.49
N ALA A 17 1.94 -5.84 6.24
CA ALA A 17 2.09 -4.91 5.14
C ALA A 17 0.86 -5.00 4.23
N GLU A 18 0.82 -4.12 3.24
CA GLU A 18 -0.12 -4.20 2.14
C GLU A 18 0.65 -4.26 0.83
N ALA A 19 0.30 -5.25 0.00
CA ALA A 19 0.92 -5.49 -1.29
C ALA A 19 -0.02 -5.08 -2.42
N LYS A 20 0.55 -4.60 -3.52
CA LYS A 20 -0.16 -4.31 -4.76
C LYS A 20 0.25 -5.33 -5.81
N CYS A 21 -0.62 -5.61 -6.78
CA CYS A 21 -0.27 -6.36 -7.98
C CYS A 21 -0.63 -5.58 -9.26
N PHE A 22 -0.23 -6.15 -10.40
CA PHE A 22 -0.56 -5.66 -11.74
C PHE A 22 -1.60 -6.55 -12.45
N ASP A 23 -2.27 -7.44 -11.72
CA ASP A 23 -3.26 -8.31 -12.36
C ASP A 23 -4.48 -7.51 -12.82
N GLU A 24 -5.04 -7.93 -13.96
CA GLU A 24 -6.23 -7.31 -14.52
C GLU A 24 -7.39 -7.38 -13.53
N GLY A 25 -8.11 -6.27 -13.35
CA GLY A 25 -9.19 -6.15 -12.37
C GLY A 25 -8.75 -5.68 -10.98
N PHE A 26 -7.46 -5.64 -10.66
CA PHE A 26 -6.92 -5.22 -9.36
C PHE A 26 -6.16 -3.89 -9.38
N LYS A 27 -6.39 -3.08 -10.41
CA LYS A 27 -5.76 -1.76 -10.52
C LYS A 27 -6.17 -0.88 -9.33
N GLY A 28 -5.19 -0.50 -8.51
CA GLY A 28 -5.41 0.32 -7.32
C GLY A 28 -5.77 -0.46 -6.06
N ALA A 29 -5.72 -1.80 -6.10
CA ALA A 29 -5.92 -2.65 -4.95
C ALA A 29 -4.63 -2.82 -4.12
N TRP A 30 -4.83 -2.92 -2.81
CA TRP A 30 -3.82 -3.17 -1.79
C TRP A 30 -4.29 -4.32 -0.89
N PHE A 31 -3.62 -5.46 -0.98
CA PHE A 31 -3.95 -6.71 -0.29
C PHE A 31 -3.19 -6.81 1.02
N ARG A 32 -3.87 -7.23 2.09
CA ARG A 32 -3.22 -7.38 3.39
C ARG A 32 -2.33 -8.62 3.38
N SER A 33 -1.08 -8.43 3.79
CA SER A 33 -0.06 -9.47 3.75
C SER A 33 0.77 -9.49 5.03
N LYS A 34 1.39 -10.64 5.30
CA LYS A 34 2.38 -10.81 6.35
C LYS A 34 3.73 -11.13 5.71
N ILE A 35 4.78 -10.48 6.21
CA ILE A 35 6.15 -10.70 5.74
C ILE A 35 6.72 -11.94 6.41
N LYS A 36 7.12 -12.91 5.59
CA LYS A 36 7.63 -14.22 6.02
C LYS A 36 9.13 -14.34 5.88
N ASP A 37 9.70 -13.65 4.90
CA ASP A 37 11.14 -13.62 4.65
C ASP A 37 11.51 -12.36 3.86
N MET A 38 12.81 -12.07 3.74
CA MET A 38 13.34 -10.97 2.94
C MET A 38 14.68 -11.35 2.31
N ARG A 39 14.95 -10.82 1.12
CA ARG A 39 16.24 -11.04 0.44
C ARG A 39 16.64 -9.85 -0.41
N VAL A 40 17.93 -9.76 -0.70
CA VAL A 40 18.46 -8.93 -1.78
C VAL A 40 18.88 -9.87 -2.90
N THR A 41 18.36 -9.65 -4.11
CA THR A 41 18.72 -10.46 -5.28
C THR A 41 20.18 -10.24 -5.68
N GLU A 42 20.74 -11.11 -6.52
CA GLU A 42 22.08 -10.94 -7.08
C GLU A 42 22.24 -9.61 -7.83
N SER A 43 21.15 -9.10 -8.42
CA SER A 43 21.07 -7.79 -9.08
C SER A 43 20.90 -6.60 -8.13
N GLY A 44 20.85 -6.83 -6.82
CA GLY A 44 20.76 -5.78 -5.80
C GLY A 44 19.35 -5.28 -5.51
N HIS A 45 18.29 -5.99 -5.93
CA HIS A 45 16.91 -5.60 -5.67
C HIS A 45 16.41 -6.20 -4.35
N LEU A 46 15.73 -5.38 -3.55
CA LEU A 46 15.08 -5.82 -2.31
C LEU A 46 13.73 -6.49 -2.62
N GLU A 47 13.57 -7.72 -2.12
CA GLU A 47 12.34 -8.51 -2.24
C GLU A 47 11.88 -9.02 -0.88
N TYR A 48 10.56 -9.14 -0.72
CA TYR A 48 9.93 -9.71 0.47
C TYR A 48 9.11 -10.94 0.08
N TYR A 49 9.11 -11.96 0.94
CA TYR A 49 8.27 -13.13 0.80
C TYR A 49 6.98 -12.92 1.58
N LEU A 50 5.84 -12.93 0.89
CA LEU A 50 4.55 -12.54 1.43
C LEU A 50 3.60 -13.71 1.59
N GLU A 51 2.86 -13.71 2.69
CA GLU A 51 1.65 -14.52 2.91
C GLU A 51 0.43 -13.60 2.85
N TYR A 52 -0.54 -13.88 1.98
CA TYR A 52 -1.78 -13.10 1.86
C TYR A 52 -2.77 -13.49 2.96
N ILE A 53 -3.22 -12.51 3.76
CA ILE A 53 -4.04 -12.77 4.95
C ILE A 53 -5.46 -13.20 4.57
N ASP A 54 -6.03 -12.54 3.57
CA ASP A 54 -7.43 -12.74 3.21
C ASP A 54 -7.63 -13.68 2.01
N TYR A 55 -6.53 -14.12 1.41
CA TYR A 55 -6.51 -15.00 0.24
C TYR A 55 -5.68 -16.24 0.58
N THR A 56 -6.18 -17.04 1.53
CA THR A 56 -5.45 -18.18 2.13
C THR A 56 -5.18 -19.34 1.17
N GLU A 57 -5.91 -19.37 0.06
CA GLU A 57 -5.73 -20.36 -1.01
C GLU A 57 -4.56 -19.98 -1.94
N GLU A 58 -4.13 -18.71 -1.93
CA GLU A 58 -3.04 -18.22 -2.77
C GLU A 58 -1.68 -18.65 -2.20
N ALA A 59 -0.77 -18.99 -3.10
CA ALA A 59 0.59 -19.33 -2.71
C ALA A 59 1.34 -18.09 -2.23
N ASN A 60 2.20 -18.27 -1.23
CA ASN A 60 3.12 -17.23 -0.84
C ASN A 60 4.06 -16.88 -2.00
N GLU A 61 4.37 -15.60 -2.16
CA GLU A 61 5.14 -15.11 -3.30
C GLU A 61 6.27 -14.17 -2.90
N TRP A 62 7.32 -14.11 -3.73
CA TRP A 62 8.37 -13.10 -3.63
C TRP A 62 7.97 -11.89 -4.46
N ILE A 63 7.96 -10.72 -3.82
CA ILE A 63 7.63 -9.47 -4.50
C ILE A 63 8.78 -8.47 -4.35
N GLY A 64 9.17 -7.85 -5.45
CA GLY A 64 10.09 -6.71 -5.44
C GLY A 64 9.40 -5.46 -4.93
N VAL A 65 10.07 -4.70 -4.05
CA VAL A 65 9.55 -3.44 -3.48
C VAL A 65 9.22 -2.43 -4.57
N PHE A 66 10.01 -2.42 -5.64
CA PHE A 66 9.88 -1.53 -6.76
C PHE A 66 9.76 -2.34 -8.05
N GLN A 67 8.68 -2.14 -8.80
CA GLN A 67 8.46 -2.84 -10.06
C GLN A 67 8.05 -1.87 -11.16
N LYS A 68 8.51 -2.14 -12.38
CA LYS A 68 8.07 -1.38 -13.56
C LYS A 68 6.64 -1.78 -13.88
N ASN A 69 5.76 -0.79 -14.04
CA ASN A 69 4.40 -1.06 -14.45
C ASN A 69 4.37 -1.53 -15.93
N PRO A 70 3.99 -2.79 -16.21
CA PRO A 70 4.01 -3.33 -17.57
C PRO A 70 3.00 -2.65 -18.50
N PHE A 71 1.97 -1.98 -17.96
CA PHE A 71 0.97 -1.26 -18.73
C PHE A 71 1.33 0.22 -18.96
N ASN A 72 2.45 0.71 -18.43
CA ASN A 72 2.85 2.08 -18.69
C ASN A 72 3.48 2.21 -20.09
N PRO A 73 2.93 3.07 -20.98
CA PRO A 73 3.49 3.29 -22.32
C PRO A 73 4.97 3.68 -22.32
N ALA A 74 5.44 4.41 -21.30
CA ALA A 74 6.85 4.79 -21.17
C ALA A 74 7.78 3.58 -20.96
N CYS A 75 7.28 2.52 -20.30
CA CYS A 75 8.02 1.26 -20.16
C CYS A 75 8.05 0.46 -21.47
N LEU A 76 6.98 0.52 -22.28
CA LEU A 76 6.89 -0.14 -23.58
C LEU A 76 7.83 0.50 -24.63
N GLU A 77 8.08 1.81 -24.53
CA GLU A 77 8.95 2.56 -25.45
C GLU A 77 10.45 2.52 -25.11
N GLY A 78 10.87 1.72 -24.12
CA GLY A 78 12.29 1.59 -23.73
C GLY A 78 12.89 2.86 -23.09
N LYS A 79 12.07 3.84 -22.69
CA LYS A 79 12.51 5.05 -21.99
C LYS A 79 12.71 4.71 -20.51
N SER A 80 13.95 4.39 -20.16
CA SER A 80 14.38 3.64 -18.98
C SER A 80 14.09 4.22 -17.59
N ASN A 81 13.51 5.42 -17.48
CA ASN A 81 13.49 6.18 -16.22
C ASN A 81 12.07 6.48 -15.70
N GLY A 82 11.02 6.10 -16.44
CA GLY A 82 9.64 6.43 -16.10
C GLY A 82 8.86 5.22 -15.59
N SER A 83 8.34 5.32 -14.36
CA SER A 83 7.30 4.49 -13.74
C SER A 83 7.71 3.15 -13.11
N THR A 84 8.76 3.17 -12.30
CA THR A 84 8.84 2.17 -11.23
C THR A 84 7.83 2.55 -10.13
N GLU A 85 6.93 1.63 -9.79
CA GLU A 85 5.93 1.79 -8.75
C GLU A 85 6.36 1.05 -7.48
N ILE A 86 5.96 1.60 -6.33
CA ILE A 86 6.11 0.90 -5.05
C ILE A 86 5.02 -0.17 -4.93
N MET A 87 5.43 -1.37 -4.58
CA MET A 87 4.55 -2.55 -4.55
C MET A 87 4.17 -2.98 -3.13
N LEU A 88 4.86 -2.42 -2.14
CA LEU A 88 4.68 -2.75 -0.72
C LEU A 88 4.59 -1.46 0.09
N ARG A 89 3.56 -1.36 0.92
CA ARG A 89 3.40 -0.27 1.88
C ARG A 89 3.13 -0.82 3.29
N PRO A 90 3.43 -0.05 4.35
CA PRO A 90 2.95 -0.38 5.68
C PRO A 90 1.44 -0.59 5.70
N SER A 91 0.93 -1.44 6.59
CA SER A 91 -0.51 -1.61 6.75
C SER A 91 -1.21 -0.27 6.97
N PHE A 92 -2.40 -0.13 6.40
CA PHE A 92 -3.19 1.09 6.51
C PHE A 92 -3.37 1.45 7.99
N PRO A 93 -3.01 2.67 8.41
CA PRO A 93 -3.00 3.02 9.82
C PRO A 93 -4.43 3.00 10.36
N ARG A 94 -4.56 2.66 11.65
CA ARG A 94 -5.81 2.95 12.35
C ARG A 94 -6.02 4.45 12.36
N TRP A 95 -7.22 4.89 12.00
CA TRP A 95 -7.53 6.31 11.99
C TRP A 95 -8.78 6.63 12.78
N TYR A 96 -8.77 7.83 13.36
CA TYR A 96 -9.85 8.35 14.20
C TYR A 96 -10.29 9.71 13.68
N ARG A 97 -11.61 9.92 13.62
CA ARG A 97 -12.19 11.21 13.23
C ARG A 97 -12.30 12.14 14.45
N GLY A 98 -11.63 13.29 14.37
CA GLY A 98 -11.79 14.38 15.34
C GLY A 98 -11.52 14.01 16.81
N GLN A 99 -12.55 14.13 17.66
CA GLN A 99 -12.49 13.93 19.12
C GLN A 99 -12.62 12.45 19.55
N HIS A 100 -12.90 11.52 18.62
CA HIS A 100 -13.06 10.09 18.94
C HIS A 100 -11.72 9.34 19.08
N ALA A 101 -10.61 10.05 18.98
CA ALA A 101 -9.29 9.46 19.15
C ALA A 101 -9.03 9.12 20.64
N PRO A 102 -8.56 7.91 20.97
CA PRO A 102 -8.15 7.55 22.32
C PRO A 102 -7.22 8.59 22.96
N LYS A 103 -7.39 8.86 24.26
CA LYS A 103 -6.45 9.73 25.01
C LYS A 103 -5.05 9.12 25.14
N HIS A 104 -4.97 7.79 25.04
CA HIS A 104 -3.72 7.04 25.10
C HIS A 104 -3.66 6.08 23.93
N PHE A 105 -2.56 6.14 23.20
CA PHE A 105 -2.29 5.28 22.07
C PHE A 105 -1.25 4.21 22.45
N PRO A 106 -1.33 3.00 21.88
CA PRO A 106 -0.24 2.04 21.96
C PRO A 106 1.04 2.67 21.39
N LYS A 107 2.19 2.51 22.07
CA LYS A 107 3.47 3.12 21.66
C LYS A 107 3.99 2.65 20.29
N SER A 108 3.46 1.54 19.77
CA SER A 108 3.96 0.86 18.56
C SER A 108 3.01 0.93 17.37
N GLU A 109 1.86 1.60 17.49
CA GLU A 109 0.91 1.73 16.39
C GLU A 109 0.99 3.13 15.77
N VAL A 110 1.16 3.19 14.44
CA VAL A 110 0.98 4.42 13.66
C VAL A 110 -0.52 4.71 13.60
N ILE A 111 -0.91 5.91 14.04
CA ILE A 111 -2.31 6.31 14.11
C ILE A 111 -2.50 7.62 13.38
N ALA A 112 -3.43 7.64 12.44
CA ALA A 112 -3.78 8.82 11.68
C ALA A 112 -4.97 9.54 12.34
N ARG A 113 -4.86 10.86 12.52
CA ARG A 113 -5.97 11.69 12.98
C ARG A 113 -6.47 12.54 11.83
N VAL A 114 -7.72 12.32 11.45
CA VAL A 114 -8.37 13.08 10.36
C VAL A 114 -9.21 14.18 10.98
N HIS A 115 -8.86 15.43 10.66
CA HIS A 115 -9.51 16.62 11.18
C HIS A 115 -10.61 17.14 10.25
N ASP A 116 -10.42 17.01 8.94
CA ASP A 116 -11.33 17.57 7.95
C ASP A 116 -12.45 16.60 7.55
N ALA A 117 -13.54 17.17 7.05
CA ALA A 117 -14.58 16.39 6.39
C ALA A 117 -14.14 16.09 4.95
N TRP A 118 -14.51 14.91 4.45
CA TRP A 118 -14.32 14.52 3.06
C TRP A 118 -14.96 15.53 2.11
N LYS A 119 -14.27 15.83 1.01
CA LYS A 119 -14.77 16.66 -0.09
C LYS A 119 -14.58 15.96 -1.44
N VAL A 120 -15.37 16.39 -2.42
CA VAL A 120 -15.18 15.98 -3.81
C VAL A 120 -13.75 16.33 -4.25
N GLY A 121 -13.10 15.37 -4.91
CA GLY A 121 -11.72 15.45 -5.35
C GLY A 121 -10.69 14.86 -4.37
N ASP A 122 -11.07 14.56 -3.12
CA ASP A 122 -10.18 13.85 -2.18
C ASP A 122 -9.93 12.42 -2.66
N TRP A 123 -8.68 11.97 -2.55
CA TRP A 123 -8.33 10.56 -2.72
C TRP A 123 -8.50 9.82 -1.40
N VAL A 124 -9.18 8.69 -1.44
CA VAL A 124 -9.44 7.86 -0.27
C VAL A 124 -9.12 6.40 -0.57
N ASP A 125 -8.66 5.72 0.49
CA ASP A 125 -8.59 4.27 0.51
C ASP A 125 -9.82 3.74 1.24
N TRP A 126 -10.50 2.75 0.66
CA TRP A 126 -11.62 2.07 1.32
C TRP A 126 -11.44 0.56 1.27
N HIS A 127 -11.80 -0.13 2.35
CA HIS A 127 -11.74 -1.58 2.43
C HIS A 127 -13.02 -2.18 1.85
N ASN A 128 -12.89 -3.00 0.82
CA ASN A 128 -14.01 -3.73 0.20
C ASN A 128 -13.53 -5.03 -0.42
N LYS A 129 -14.30 -6.11 -0.26
CA LYS A 129 -13.94 -7.46 -0.75
C LYS A 129 -12.50 -7.84 -0.39
N ASP A 130 -12.18 -7.67 0.89
CA ASP A 130 -10.93 -8.15 1.48
C ASP A 130 -9.62 -7.51 0.95
N CYS A 131 -9.72 -6.34 0.31
CA CYS A 131 -8.57 -5.48 0.01
C CYS A 131 -8.94 -3.99 0.12
N TYR A 132 -7.93 -3.14 0.21
CA TYR A 132 -8.11 -1.71 0.10
C TYR A 132 -8.08 -1.27 -1.36
N TRP A 133 -8.99 -0.39 -1.73
CA TRP A 133 -9.04 0.23 -3.04
C TRP A 133 -8.78 1.72 -2.89
N THR A 134 -7.98 2.29 -3.80
CA THR A 134 -7.73 3.73 -3.86
C THR A 134 -8.58 4.38 -4.96
N GLY A 135 -9.29 5.45 -4.64
CA GLY A 135 -10.18 6.14 -5.57
C GLY A 135 -10.41 7.60 -5.18
N GLN A 136 -10.98 8.37 -6.11
CA GLN A 136 -11.23 9.79 -5.90
C GLN A 136 -12.72 10.01 -5.65
N ILE A 137 -13.07 10.73 -4.59
CA ILE A 137 -14.47 11.06 -4.30
C ILE A 137 -15.04 11.93 -5.42
N ILE A 138 -16.08 11.44 -6.11
CA ILE A 138 -16.79 12.17 -7.17
C ILE A 138 -18.07 12.82 -6.65
N GLU A 139 -18.69 12.26 -5.60
CA GLU A 139 -19.93 12.79 -5.02
C GLU A 139 -20.02 12.55 -3.51
N LEU A 140 -20.63 13.51 -2.79
CA LEU A 140 -20.98 13.38 -1.38
C LEU A 140 -22.49 13.14 -1.22
N THR A 141 -22.91 11.87 -1.18
CA THR A 141 -24.33 11.51 -1.04
C THR A 141 -24.87 11.81 0.36
N SER A 142 -24.01 11.74 1.39
CA SER A 142 -24.34 12.17 2.76
C SER A 142 -23.08 12.46 3.58
N LYS A 143 -23.23 12.80 4.87
CA LYS A 143 -22.10 13.04 5.79
C LYS A 143 -21.13 11.85 5.91
N ASN A 144 -21.61 10.62 5.68
CA ASN A 144 -20.86 9.39 5.89
C ASN A 144 -20.90 8.44 4.68
N VAL A 145 -21.46 8.86 3.55
CA VAL A 145 -21.58 8.05 2.34
C VAL A 145 -21.11 8.90 1.17
N VAL A 146 -20.19 8.34 0.40
CA VAL A 146 -19.56 8.99 -0.75
C VAL A 146 -19.54 8.03 -1.93
N GLU A 147 -19.51 8.60 -3.12
CA GLU A 147 -19.25 7.90 -4.37
C GLU A 147 -17.80 8.16 -4.78
N VAL A 148 -17.11 7.10 -5.19
CA VAL A 148 -15.68 7.07 -5.58
C VAL A 148 -15.53 6.45 -6.95
#